data_AF-A0A3M1W3H3-F1
#
_entry.id   AF-A0A3M1W3H3-F1
#
_cell.length_a   1.000
_cell.length_b   1.000
_cell.length_c   1.000
_cell.angle_alpha   90.00
_cell.angle_beta   90.00
_cell.angle_gamma   90.00
#
_symmetry.space_group_name_H-M   'P 1'
#
loop_
_entity.id
_entity.type
_entity.pdbx_description
1 polymer ?
#
loop_
_entity_poly.entity_id
_entity_poly.type
_entity_poly.pdbx_seq_one_letter_code
_entity_poly.pdbx_strand_id
1 'polypeptide(L)'
;MDAFTTIMRAGRMRHMFGRRTEYVERFHIEKMFFGPGPRPDLTSARPRFFFLKYFPSLKNPQFVSAGEASHMRETDRIIGLSFNGVNRAYPLWIMDNYHSCNDVIDGVPVIVNHCEKCGSGAAFIARHEGRRLTFENPGIYNAGLTLRDDQTGSFWNHFEGVALYGPLRGTVLEPVPCYQCTWGEWVALHPETEVLIYPDNPLHRDGRHGHGAAEDLGSRGLGTGLGPFFVRTLSVPLDTRIAEHIAVLGVNIAAGVKAYPMEDVQRHGGVVNDQLGEVPIVVFLRAPNSHMMAAYWRDVDGRVLQFDRLGSHFVDEQTHSLWTIEGRAVDGPLKGKVLTPVNFTFLKWHAWALYHPETELFRSDCREARGVELESFRPVFQRLHRAGYAFQVVNEIARILLPHQAERGIVIRLQGHRMNLYRFETRGAARDYERLERHALRGGRYVLASDPEEQFADIYQNEPLPDDQIAWSPLLEDAAFRRAIASLDDEVHGPVDVGLIDALEKLKRAGYRVGALARLPLDSLPVGALRGIAATIESDPFLIYKFQDALLAERFLQEKGHSVRIGRFVFRSDPRDQYEYPQFGTGSRPEDEVSWSSLLADERFLGALQSLEDEASLDRTVVKE
;
A
#
# COMPACT_ATOMS: atom_id res chain seq x y z
N MET A 1 -32.84 1.09 13.70
CA MET A 1 -33.35 -0.10 13.01
C MET A 1 -34.17 0.25 11.74
N ASP A 2 -33.93 1.39 11.07
CA ASP A 2 -34.85 1.84 9.98
C ASP A 2 -34.23 2.80 8.93
N ALA A 3 -33.13 2.38 8.30
CA ALA A 3 -32.71 2.91 6.99
C ALA A 3 -32.00 1.80 6.21
N PHE A 4 -31.14 1.04 6.90
CA PHE A 4 -30.51 -0.19 6.38
C PHE A 4 -31.54 -1.31 6.15
N THR A 5 -32.51 -1.46 7.06
CA THR A 5 -33.55 -2.51 6.98
C THR A 5 -34.66 -2.19 5.97
N THR A 6 -34.89 -0.91 5.67
CA THR A 6 -35.88 -0.45 4.67
C THR A 6 -35.34 -0.61 3.24
N ILE A 7 -34.03 -0.45 3.04
CA ILE A 7 -33.34 -0.75 1.77
C ILE A 7 -33.41 -2.25 1.43
N MET A 8 -33.48 -3.12 2.44
CA MET A 8 -33.55 -4.58 2.28
C MET A 8 -34.91 -5.13 1.78
N ARG A 9 -35.95 -4.31 1.59
CA ARG A 9 -37.32 -4.78 1.32
C ARG A 9 -37.92 -4.52 -0.08
N ALA A 10 -37.16 -4.02 -1.05
CA ALA A 10 -37.62 -3.94 -2.44
C ALA A 10 -36.78 -4.86 -3.34
N GLY A 11 -37.38 -5.44 -4.38
CA GLY A 11 -36.79 -6.40 -5.34
C GLY A 11 -35.51 -5.98 -6.10
N ARG A 12 -34.76 -4.98 -5.63
CA ARG A 12 -33.42 -4.58 -6.08
C ARG A 12 -32.32 -5.58 -5.69
N MET A 13 -32.56 -6.49 -4.73
CA MET A 13 -31.58 -7.50 -4.31
C MET A 13 -31.17 -8.51 -5.40
N ARG A 14 -32.05 -8.86 -6.36
CA ARG A 14 -31.70 -9.83 -7.42
C ARG A 14 -30.62 -9.33 -8.38
N HIS A 15 -30.31 -8.03 -8.37
CA HIS A 15 -29.32 -7.41 -9.26
C HIS A 15 -27.97 -7.09 -8.59
N MET A 16 -27.86 -7.24 -7.26
CA MET A 16 -26.60 -7.02 -6.51
C MET A 16 -25.68 -8.24 -6.50
N PHE A 17 -26.21 -9.44 -6.76
CA PHE A 17 -25.42 -10.65 -6.88
C PHE A 17 -24.97 -10.78 -8.33
N GLY A 18 -23.72 -10.41 -8.62
CA GLY A 18 -23.11 -10.57 -9.94
C GLY A 18 -23.04 -12.02 -10.41
N ARG A 19 -22.33 -12.29 -11.52
CA ARG A 19 -22.06 -13.65 -12.04
C ARG A 19 -21.11 -14.44 -11.13
N ARG A 20 -21.34 -14.42 -9.82
CA ARG A 20 -20.44 -14.85 -8.75
C ARG A 20 -20.18 -16.36 -8.71
N THR A 21 -20.86 -17.16 -9.52
CA THR A 21 -20.69 -18.62 -9.51
C THR A 21 -20.04 -19.19 -10.77
N GLU A 22 -19.86 -18.41 -11.85
CA GLU A 22 -19.30 -18.96 -13.10
C GLU A 22 -17.85 -19.46 -12.92
N TYR A 23 -17.05 -18.80 -12.08
CA TYR A 23 -15.70 -19.26 -11.74
C TYR A 23 -15.66 -20.35 -10.65
N VAL A 24 -16.77 -20.62 -9.95
CA VAL A 24 -16.83 -21.68 -8.92
C VAL A 24 -16.64 -23.05 -9.55
N GLU A 25 -17.09 -23.24 -10.79
CA GLU A 25 -16.84 -24.47 -11.56
C GLU A 25 -15.41 -24.61 -12.08
N ARG A 26 -14.65 -23.51 -12.12
CA ARG A 26 -13.22 -23.50 -12.47
C ARG A 26 -12.30 -23.71 -11.26
N PHE A 27 -12.86 -23.96 -10.07
CA PHE A 27 -12.06 -24.16 -8.86
C PHE A 27 -11.36 -25.53 -8.87
N HIS A 28 -10.05 -25.50 -8.65
CA HIS A 28 -9.15 -26.66 -8.73
C HIS A 28 -8.42 -26.82 -7.40
N ILE A 29 -8.96 -27.61 -6.47
CA ILE A 29 -8.39 -27.77 -5.11
C ILE A 29 -6.94 -28.29 -5.17
N GLU A 30 -6.57 -29.04 -6.20
CA GLU A 30 -5.23 -29.56 -6.44
C GLU A 30 -4.18 -28.48 -6.75
N LYS A 31 -4.61 -27.31 -7.22
CA LYS A 31 -3.77 -26.12 -7.44
C LYS A 31 -3.58 -25.29 -6.17
N MET A 32 -4.35 -25.57 -5.12
CA MET A 32 -4.23 -24.88 -3.86
C MET A 32 -2.94 -25.26 -3.13
N PHE A 33 -2.27 -24.26 -2.57
CA PHE A 33 -1.11 -24.45 -1.71
C PHE A 33 -1.46 -24.29 -0.24
N PHE A 34 -1.04 -25.24 0.61
CA PHE A 34 -1.36 -25.31 2.04
C PHE A 34 -0.15 -25.11 2.98
N GLY A 35 1.03 -24.80 2.41
CA GLY A 35 2.28 -24.62 3.17
C GLY A 35 3.31 -25.73 3.03
N PRO A 36 4.54 -25.49 3.56
CA PRO A 36 5.56 -26.53 3.75
C PRO A 36 5.04 -27.68 4.62
N GLY A 37 4.78 -28.84 4.03
CA GLY A 37 4.31 -30.02 4.76
C GLY A 37 3.49 -30.97 3.89
N PRO A 38 3.10 -32.14 4.43
CA PRO A 38 2.19 -33.03 3.73
C PRO A 38 0.85 -32.32 3.51
N ARG A 39 0.22 -32.55 2.35
CA ARG A 39 -1.11 -32.01 2.08
C ARG A 39 -2.09 -32.50 3.15
N PRO A 40 -2.92 -31.61 3.71
CA PRO A 40 -3.89 -32.00 4.72
C PRO A 40 -4.94 -32.92 4.11
N ASP A 41 -5.36 -33.91 4.90
CA ASP A 41 -6.51 -34.74 4.54
C ASP A 41 -7.79 -33.91 4.69
N LEU A 42 -8.29 -33.43 3.55
CA LEU A 42 -9.49 -32.59 3.47
C LEU A 42 -10.77 -33.34 3.85
N THR A 43 -10.73 -34.68 3.99
CA THR A 43 -11.87 -35.48 4.46
C THR A 43 -11.97 -35.52 5.98
N SER A 44 -10.89 -35.15 6.69
CA SER A 44 -10.87 -35.10 8.14
C SER A 44 -11.76 -33.98 8.68
N ALA A 45 -12.41 -34.22 9.82
CA ALA A 45 -13.28 -33.23 10.47
C ALA A 45 -12.53 -31.96 10.93
N ARG A 46 -11.21 -32.06 11.14
CA ARG A 46 -10.33 -30.94 11.52
C ARG A 46 -8.95 -31.09 10.85
N PRO A 47 -8.83 -30.74 9.56
CA PRO A 47 -7.55 -30.79 8.87
C PRO A 47 -6.58 -29.80 9.51
N ARG A 48 -5.36 -30.26 9.78
CA ARG A 48 -4.27 -29.41 10.26
C ARG A 48 -3.51 -28.83 9.07
N PHE A 49 -3.54 -27.51 8.93
CA PHE A 49 -2.81 -26.80 7.87
C PHE A 49 -1.56 -26.17 8.45
N PHE A 50 -0.43 -26.34 7.75
CA PHE A 50 0.81 -25.67 8.14
C PHE A 50 0.71 -24.16 7.94
N PHE A 51 0.01 -23.71 6.88
CA PHE A 51 -0.23 -22.28 6.60
C PHE A 51 -0.88 -21.50 7.74
N LEU A 52 -1.74 -22.13 8.53
CA LEU A 52 -2.38 -21.48 9.69
C LEU A 52 -1.37 -20.99 10.73
N LYS A 53 -0.19 -21.61 10.82
CA LYS A 53 0.88 -21.16 11.72
C LYS A 53 1.52 -19.85 11.23
N TYR A 54 1.55 -19.61 9.92
CA TYR A 54 2.23 -18.47 9.30
C TYR A 54 1.30 -17.28 9.08
N PHE A 55 0.03 -17.56 8.82
CA PHE A 55 -0.98 -16.55 8.53
C PHE A 55 -2.18 -16.73 9.46
N PRO A 56 -2.02 -16.64 10.79
CA PRO A 56 -3.13 -16.82 11.72
C PRO A 56 -4.18 -15.75 11.47
N SER A 57 -5.47 -16.10 11.54
CA SER A 57 -6.52 -15.08 11.52
C SER A 57 -6.71 -14.44 12.90
N LEU A 58 -7.10 -13.16 12.94
CA LEU A 58 -7.53 -12.52 14.17
C LEU A 58 -8.94 -12.99 14.53
N LYS A 59 -9.13 -13.45 15.76
CA LYS A 59 -10.42 -13.99 16.26
C LYS A 59 -11.15 -13.07 17.24
N ASN A 60 -10.40 -12.23 17.95
CA ASN A 60 -10.90 -11.31 18.98
C ASN A 60 -10.14 -9.96 18.89
N PRO A 61 -10.28 -9.23 17.78
CA PRO A 61 -9.58 -7.96 17.60
C PRO A 61 -9.90 -6.97 18.72
N GLN A 62 -8.91 -6.16 19.09
CA GLN A 62 -9.05 -5.06 20.05
C GLN A 62 -8.90 -3.74 19.31
N PHE A 63 -9.60 -2.71 19.75
CA PHE A 63 -9.61 -1.41 19.09
C PHE A 63 -9.43 -0.29 20.12
N VAL A 64 -8.86 0.82 19.65
CA VAL A 64 -8.79 2.10 20.37
C VAL A 64 -9.45 3.19 19.55
N SER A 65 -9.85 4.28 20.20
CA SER A 65 -10.31 5.49 19.51
C SER A 65 -9.20 6.12 18.68
N ALA A 66 -9.55 6.91 17.66
CA ALA A 66 -8.58 7.64 16.85
C ALA A 66 -7.66 8.56 17.68
N GLY A 67 -8.17 9.16 18.77
CA GLY A 67 -7.40 10.03 19.66
C GLY A 67 -6.34 9.29 20.51
N GLU A 68 -6.51 7.98 20.69
CA GLU A 68 -5.59 7.12 21.46
C GLU A 68 -4.66 6.29 20.56
N ALA A 69 -4.81 6.40 19.23
CA ALA A 69 -4.09 5.63 18.23
C ALA A 69 -2.64 6.08 18.02
N SER A 70 -1.86 6.14 19.09
CA SER A 70 -0.44 6.51 19.07
C SER A 70 0.44 5.58 18.24
N HIS A 71 -0.06 4.38 17.94
CA HIS A 71 0.59 3.39 17.08
C HIS A 71 0.43 3.68 15.59
N MET A 72 -0.36 4.68 15.17
CA MET A 72 -0.65 4.99 13.76
C MET A 72 0.08 6.22 13.25
N ARG A 73 0.38 6.25 11.95
CA ARG A 73 0.82 7.42 11.18
C ARG A 73 -0.29 7.89 10.26
N GLU A 74 -0.35 9.18 9.95
CA GLU A 74 -1.30 9.71 8.96
C GLU A 74 -1.18 9.01 7.59
N THR A 75 0.03 8.59 7.22
CA THR A 75 0.32 7.91 5.95
C THR A 75 0.11 6.41 6.00
N ASP A 76 -0.11 5.81 7.18
CA ASP A 76 -0.35 4.37 7.27
C ASP A 76 -1.60 4.03 6.47
N ARG A 77 -1.52 2.91 5.75
CA ARG A 77 -2.64 2.43 4.96
C ARG A 77 -3.61 1.63 5.82
N ILE A 78 -4.88 1.76 5.50
CA ILE A 78 -5.95 1.03 6.18
C ILE A 78 -6.97 0.48 5.20
N ILE A 79 -7.72 -0.50 5.66
CA ILE A 79 -9.09 -0.76 5.20
C ILE A 79 -10.01 -0.03 6.19
N GLY A 80 -10.77 0.97 5.71
CA GLY A 80 -11.79 1.66 6.47
C GLY A 80 -13.18 1.15 6.09
N LEU A 81 -14.07 0.97 7.06
CA LEU A 81 -15.47 0.67 6.80
C LEU A 81 -16.39 1.32 7.84
N SER A 82 -17.61 1.63 7.39
CA SER A 82 -18.67 2.22 8.21
C SER A 82 -19.87 1.29 8.20
N PHE A 83 -20.21 0.73 9.36
CA PHE A 83 -21.29 -0.24 9.47
C PHE A 83 -22.13 0.03 10.73
N ASN A 84 -23.44 0.18 10.56
CA ASN A 84 -24.38 0.54 11.64
C ASN A 84 -23.97 1.78 12.47
N GLY A 85 -23.31 2.76 11.85
CA GLY A 85 -22.83 3.96 12.54
C GLY A 85 -21.55 3.78 13.34
N VAL A 86 -20.95 2.58 13.32
CA VAL A 86 -19.61 2.32 13.85
C VAL A 86 -18.61 2.38 12.71
N ASN A 87 -17.57 3.18 12.89
CA ASN A 87 -16.47 3.35 11.94
C ASN A 87 -15.26 2.56 12.42
N ARG A 88 -14.76 1.65 11.59
CA ARG A 88 -13.63 0.76 11.90
C ARG A 88 -12.51 0.99 10.89
N ALA A 89 -11.28 0.99 11.40
CA ALA A 89 -10.07 1.00 10.60
C ALA A 89 -9.19 -0.22 10.91
N TYR A 90 -8.73 -0.90 9.87
CA TYR A 90 -7.85 -2.07 9.95
C TYR A 90 -6.54 -1.72 9.23
N PRO A 91 -5.46 -1.40 9.96
CA PRO A 91 -4.18 -1.04 9.37
C PRO A 91 -3.59 -2.18 8.54
N LEU A 92 -3.13 -1.87 7.32
CA LEU A 92 -2.58 -2.89 6.42
C LEU A 92 -1.34 -3.55 7.01
N TRP A 93 -0.45 -2.81 7.68
CA TRP A 93 0.72 -3.40 8.34
C TRP A 93 0.35 -4.44 9.44
N ILE A 94 -0.83 -4.33 10.05
CA ILE A 94 -1.35 -5.39 10.92
C ILE A 94 -1.94 -6.51 10.05
N MET A 95 -2.83 -6.14 9.12
CA MET A 95 -3.54 -7.09 8.28
C MET A 95 -2.63 -7.89 7.36
N ASP A 96 -1.44 -7.42 7.01
CA ASP A 96 -0.45 -8.18 6.25
C ASP A 96 -0.09 -9.42 7.06
N ASN A 97 0.21 -9.26 8.36
CA ASN A 97 0.61 -10.38 9.23
C ASN A 97 -0.51 -11.42 9.48
N TYR A 98 -1.77 -11.00 9.47
CA TYR A 98 -2.90 -11.87 9.86
C TYR A 98 -3.86 -12.21 8.72
N HIS A 99 -3.85 -11.42 7.65
CA HIS A 99 -4.71 -11.42 6.47
C HIS A 99 -6.22 -11.33 6.68
N SER A 100 -6.73 -11.76 7.83
CA SER A 100 -8.15 -11.96 8.07
C SER A 100 -8.47 -11.57 9.51
N CYS A 101 -9.49 -10.75 9.69
CA CYS A 101 -9.95 -10.28 10.98
C CYS A 101 -11.43 -10.61 11.18
N ASN A 102 -11.71 -11.55 12.09
CA ASN A 102 -13.04 -11.95 12.50
C ASN A 102 -13.56 -10.99 13.57
N ASP A 103 -14.14 -9.87 13.15
CA ASP A 103 -14.67 -8.82 14.01
C ASP A 103 -16.15 -9.02 14.35
N VAL A 104 -16.64 -8.25 15.32
CA VAL A 104 -18.05 -8.09 15.66
C VAL A 104 -18.37 -6.60 15.79
N ILE A 105 -19.13 -6.07 14.84
CA ILE A 105 -19.52 -4.66 14.78
C ILE A 105 -21.00 -4.56 15.09
N ASP A 106 -21.35 -3.85 16.17
CA ASP A 106 -22.75 -3.69 16.61
C ASP A 106 -23.49 -5.06 16.72
N GLY A 107 -22.81 -6.07 17.27
CA GLY A 107 -23.33 -7.44 17.42
C GLY A 107 -23.41 -8.27 16.13
N VAL A 108 -23.02 -7.71 14.98
CA VAL A 108 -22.96 -8.40 13.69
C VAL A 108 -21.54 -8.91 13.45
N PRO A 109 -21.34 -10.23 13.25
CA PRO A 109 -20.03 -10.76 12.91
C PRO A 109 -19.66 -10.33 11.49
N VAL A 110 -18.49 -9.73 11.35
CA VAL A 110 -17.94 -9.23 10.09
C VAL A 110 -16.56 -9.83 9.90
N ILE A 111 -16.29 -10.38 8.72
CA ILE A 111 -14.95 -10.81 8.33
C ILE A 111 -14.33 -9.74 7.43
N VAL A 112 -13.16 -9.23 7.81
CA VAL A 112 -12.38 -8.27 7.02
C VAL A 112 -11.11 -8.95 6.54
N ASN A 113 -10.84 -8.87 5.24
CA ASN A 113 -9.75 -9.60 4.58
C ASN A 113 -8.80 -8.64 3.85
N HIS A 114 -7.52 -8.95 3.91
CA HIS A 114 -6.44 -8.31 3.16
C HIS A 114 -5.49 -9.36 2.59
N CYS A 115 -5.13 -9.19 1.33
CA CYS A 115 -4.04 -9.92 0.68
C CYS A 115 -3.09 -8.86 0.11
N GLU A 116 -1.93 -8.71 0.71
CA GLU A 116 -0.81 -7.84 0.31
C GLU A 116 -0.40 -8.09 -1.15
N LYS A 117 -0.35 -9.36 -1.56
CA LYS A 117 0.01 -9.74 -2.93
C LYS A 117 -1.05 -9.31 -3.94
N CYS A 118 -2.31 -9.44 -3.55
CA CYS A 118 -3.46 -9.04 -4.32
C CYS A 118 -3.68 -7.52 -4.26
N GLY A 119 -3.16 -6.84 -3.23
CA GLY A 119 -3.52 -5.48 -2.85
C GLY A 119 -5.02 -5.32 -2.54
N SER A 120 -5.71 -6.38 -2.11
CA SER A 120 -7.17 -6.40 -1.94
C SER A 120 -7.59 -5.96 -0.55
N GLY A 121 -8.78 -5.36 -0.43
CA GLY A 121 -9.42 -5.09 0.85
C GLY A 121 -10.91 -5.37 0.70
N ALA A 122 -11.45 -6.28 1.50
CA ALA A 122 -12.85 -6.70 1.41
C ALA A 122 -13.43 -7.02 2.78
N ALA A 123 -14.72 -6.78 2.96
CA ALA A 123 -15.44 -7.10 4.19
C ALA A 123 -16.80 -7.75 3.90
N PHE A 124 -17.23 -8.68 4.74
CA PHE A 124 -18.49 -9.40 4.59
C PHE A 124 -19.18 -9.67 5.92
N ILE A 125 -20.50 -9.72 5.92
CA ILE A 125 -21.25 -10.26 7.04
C ILE A 125 -20.96 -11.76 7.13
N ALA A 126 -20.31 -12.17 8.21
CA ALA A 126 -19.87 -13.55 8.44
C ALA A 126 -21.02 -14.39 9.04
N ARG A 127 -22.13 -14.51 8.31
CA ARG A 127 -23.26 -15.36 8.67
C ARG A 127 -23.75 -16.20 7.50
N HIS A 128 -24.19 -17.41 7.81
CA HIS A 128 -24.95 -18.24 6.89
C HIS A 128 -26.14 -18.86 7.64
N GLU A 129 -27.35 -18.68 7.11
CA GLU A 129 -28.60 -19.16 7.74
C GLU A 129 -28.73 -18.79 9.23
N GLY A 130 -28.35 -17.56 9.57
CA GLY A 130 -28.40 -17.04 10.95
C GLY A 130 -27.26 -17.50 11.87
N ARG A 131 -26.40 -18.44 11.44
CA ARG A 131 -25.25 -18.90 12.21
C ARG A 131 -24.02 -18.05 11.91
N ARG A 132 -23.27 -17.67 12.94
CA ARG A 132 -21.94 -17.01 12.79
C ARG A 132 -20.97 -17.97 12.12
N LEU A 133 -20.28 -17.47 11.10
CA LEU A 133 -19.09 -18.09 10.54
C LEU A 133 -17.84 -17.43 11.12
N THR A 134 -16.79 -18.22 11.28
CA THR A 134 -15.47 -17.74 11.67
C THR A 134 -14.47 -18.31 10.67
N PHE A 135 -13.57 -17.48 10.17
CA PHE A 135 -12.67 -17.81 9.07
C PHE A 135 -11.23 -17.93 9.52
N GLU A 136 -10.49 -18.74 8.80
CA GLU A 136 -9.05 -18.94 8.89
C GLU A 136 -8.42 -18.87 7.49
N ASN A 137 -7.09 -18.81 7.44
CA ASN A 137 -6.31 -18.73 6.20
C ASN A 137 -5.61 -20.08 5.89
N PRO A 138 -6.30 -21.03 5.24
CA PRO A 138 -5.74 -22.35 4.94
C PRO A 138 -4.65 -22.37 3.87
N GLY A 139 -4.59 -21.38 2.97
CA GLY A 139 -3.74 -21.48 1.80
C GLY A 139 -3.94 -20.42 0.73
N ILE A 140 -3.24 -20.62 -0.40
CA ILE A 140 -3.21 -19.73 -1.56
C ILE A 140 -3.75 -20.46 -2.80
N TYR A 141 -4.59 -19.79 -3.56
CA TYR A 141 -5.14 -20.25 -4.84
C TYR A 141 -5.26 -19.04 -5.79
N ASN A 142 -4.95 -19.22 -7.08
CA ASN A 142 -4.92 -18.10 -8.04
C ASN A 142 -4.09 -16.90 -7.56
N ALA A 143 -2.92 -17.20 -7.00
CA ALA A 143 -2.01 -16.23 -6.43
C ALA A 143 -2.60 -15.32 -5.33
N GLY A 144 -3.76 -15.68 -4.77
CA GLY A 144 -4.41 -14.93 -3.73
C GLY A 144 -4.77 -15.80 -2.53
N LEU A 145 -5.01 -15.12 -1.40
CA LEU A 145 -5.47 -15.75 -0.18
C LEU A 145 -6.77 -16.54 -0.41
N THR A 146 -6.91 -17.70 0.21
CA THR A 146 -8.18 -18.42 0.29
C THR A 146 -8.57 -18.54 1.75
N LEU A 147 -9.85 -18.32 2.07
CA LEU A 147 -10.37 -18.47 3.42
C LEU A 147 -10.97 -19.86 3.62
N ARG A 148 -11.05 -20.31 4.86
CA ARG A 148 -11.87 -21.47 5.26
C ARG A 148 -12.70 -21.14 6.47
N ASP A 149 -13.98 -21.47 6.46
CA ASP A 149 -14.82 -21.33 7.65
C ASP A 149 -14.67 -22.53 8.60
N ASP A 150 -14.66 -22.27 9.90
CA ASP A 150 -14.47 -23.27 10.95
C ASP A 150 -15.69 -24.19 11.11
N GLN A 151 -16.88 -23.71 10.75
CA GLN A 151 -18.15 -24.39 11.02
C GLN A 151 -18.44 -25.52 10.03
N THR A 152 -18.10 -25.34 8.77
CA THR A 152 -18.38 -26.30 7.68
C THR A 152 -17.10 -26.77 6.98
N GLY A 153 -16.00 -26.04 7.13
CA GLY A 153 -14.76 -26.31 6.42
C GLY A 153 -14.80 -25.94 4.94
N SER A 154 -15.77 -25.13 4.50
CA SER A 154 -15.85 -24.65 3.11
C SER A 154 -14.75 -23.64 2.85
N PHE A 155 -14.27 -23.60 1.61
CA PHE A 155 -13.22 -22.67 1.16
C PHE A 155 -13.84 -21.52 0.39
N TRP A 156 -13.36 -20.31 0.62
CA TRP A 156 -13.98 -19.09 0.10
C TRP A 156 -12.95 -18.20 -0.59
N ASN A 157 -13.39 -17.53 -1.66
CA ASN A 157 -12.65 -16.40 -2.24
C ASN A 157 -12.68 -15.24 -1.23
N HIS A 158 -11.50 -14.73 -0.87
CA HIS A 158 -11.34 -13.72 0.18
C HIS A 158 -11.92 -12.34 -0.17
N PHE A 159 -12.04 -11.99 -1.46
CA PHE A 159 -12.48 -10.66 -1.90
C PHE A 159 -13.85 -10.64 -2.58
N GLU A 160 -14.36 -11.79 -3.04
CA GLU A 160 -15.73 -11.91 -3.57
C GLU A 160 -16.72 -12.48 -2.53
N GLY A 161 -16.21 -13.09 -1.45
CA GLY A 161 -17.04 -13.69 -0.40
C GLY A 161 -17.83 -14.91 -0.88
N VAL A 162 -17.30 -15.64 -1.87
CA VAL A 162 -17.97 -16.81 -2.48
C VAL A 162 -17.30 -18.10 -2.06
N ALA A 163 -18.10 -19.07 -1.62
CA ALA A 163 -17.65 -20.42 -1.33
C ALA A 163 -17.29 -21.15 -2.64
N LEU A 164 -16.00 -21.45 -2.81
CA LEU A 164 -15.44 -22.12 -3.98
C LEU A 164 -15.56 -23.65 -3.87
N TYR A 165 -15.45 -24.19 -2.65
CA TYR A 165 -15.41 -25.63 -2.39
C TYR A 165 -15.97 -25.97 -1.00
N GLY A 166 -16.46 -27.19 -0.84
CA GLY A 166 -17.01 -27.71 0.42
C GLY A 166 -18.54 -27.61 0.51
N PRO A 167 -19.12 -27.89 1.69
CA PRO A 167 -20.57 -27.97 1.88
C PRO A 167 -21.35 -26.72 1.47
N LEU A 168 -20.75 -25.54 1.57
CA LEU A 168 -21.39 -24.26 1.24
C LEU A 168 -21.08 -23.76 -0.17
N ARG A 169 -20.46 -24.57 -1.04
CA ARG A 169 -20.07 -24.19 -2.42
C ARG A 169 -21.19 -23.43 -3.16
N GLY A 170 -20.83 -22.32 -3.79
CA GLY A 170 -21.75 -21.42 -4.50
C GLY A 170 -22.48 -20.41 -3.61
N THR A 171 -22.38 -20.55 -2.28
CA THR A 171 -22.90 -19.54 -1.34
C THR A 171 -22.09 -18.25 -1.44
N VAL A 172 -22.79 -17.13 -1.30
CA VAL A 172 -22.21 -15.78 -1.33
C VAL A 172 -22.52 -15.08 -0.01
N LEU A 173 -21.51 -14.47 0.62
CA LEU A 173 -21.68 -13.62 1.78
C LEU A 173 -22.12 -12.21 1.38
N GLU A 174 -22.91 -11.58 2.23
CA GLU A 174 -23.33 -10.18 2.04
C GLU A 174 -22.12 -9.25 2.21
N PRO A 175 -21.76 -8.46 1.17
CA PRO A 175 -20.61 -7.56 1.24
C PRO A 175 -20.90 -6.36 2.14
N VAL A 176 -19.88 -5.93 2.89
CA VAL A 176 -19.85 -4.66 3.61
C VAL A 176 -18.91 -3.74 2.84
N PRO A 177 -19.38 -2.58 2.33
CA PRO A 177 -18.51 -1.64 1.63
C PRO A 177 -17.34 -1.24 2.52
N CYS A 178 -16.13 -1.37 1.96
CA CYS A 178 -14.91 -0.93 2.61
C CYS A 178 -14.02 -0.19 1.62
N TYR A 179 -13.16 0.65 2.16
CA TYR A 179 -12.35 1.60 1.40
C TYR A 179 -10.89 1.42 1.78
N GLN A 180 -10.03 1.29 0.78
CA GLN A 180 -8.59 1.37 1.01
C GLN A 180 -8.15 2.83 0.94
N CYS A 181 -7.54 3.34 2.00
CA CYS A 181 -7.10 4.73 2.08
C CYS A 181 -5.98 4.88 3.10
N THR A 182 -5.46 6.09 3.25
CA THR A 182 -4.56 6.42 4.36
C THR A 182 -5.35 6.70 5.64
N TRP A 183 -4.74 6.45 6.78
CA TRP A 183 -5.31 6.74 8.10
C TRP A 183 -5.73 8.21 8.23
N GLY A 184 -4.91 9.13 7.75
CA GLY A 184 -5.22 10.57 7.76
C GLY A 184 -6.45 10.92 6.92
N GLU A 185 -6.62 10.30 5.74
CA GLU A 185 -7.83 10.49 4.93
C GLU A 185 -9.07 9.95 5.64
N TRP A 186 -8.95 8.80 6.31
CA TRP A 186 -10.06 8.18 7.01
C TRP A 186 -10.49 8.97 8.24
N VAL A 187 -9.56 9.38 9.10
CA VAL A 187 -9.85 10.21 10.28
C VAL A 187 -10.45 11.56 9.90
N ALA A 188 -10.04 12.13 8.76
CA ALA A 188 -10.66 13.36 8.26
C ALA A 188 -12.14 13.19 7.87
N LEU A 189 -12.57 11.97 7.54
CA LEU A 189 -13.97 11.63 7.28
C LEU A 189 -14.70 11.17 8.55
N HIS A 190 -14.02 10.42 9.41
CA HIS A 190 -14.57 9.73 10.58
C HIS A 190 -13.67 9.95 11.82
N PRO A 191 -13.69 11.15 12.43
CA PRO A 191 -12.82 11.46 13.57
C PRO A 191 -13.11 10.60 14.82
N GLU A 192 -14.30 10.03 14.92
CA GLU A 192 -14.74 9.11 15.98
C GLU A 192 -14.42 7.63 15.69
N THR A 193 -13.72 7.33 14.59
CA THR A 193 -13.39 5.95 14.20
C THR A 193 -12.58 5.23 15.28
N GLU A 194 -12.75 3.92 15.33
CA GLU A 194 -11.96 3.01 16.14
C GLU A 194 -10.97 2.27 15.23
N VAL A 195 -9.74 2.09 15.67
CA VAL A 195 -8.67 1.45 14.88
C VAL A 195 -8.10 0.23 15.59
N LEU A 196 -7.85 -0.83 14.82
CA LEU A 196 -7.32 -2.09 15.30
C LEU A 196 -5.97 -1.88 15.99
N ILE A 197 -5.82 -2.48 17.17
CA ILE A 197 -4.56 -2.55 17.91
C ILE A 197 -3.83 -3.82 17.48
N TYR A 198 -2.51 -3.70 17.35
CA TYR A 198 -1.66 -4.86 17.14
C TYR A 198 -1.78 -5.83 18.32
N PRO A 199 -2.10 -7.13 18.10
CA PRO A 199 -2.19 -8.10 19.19
C PRO A 199 -0.86 -8.24 19.93
N ASP A 200 -0.89 -8.51 21.22
CA ASP A 200 0.31 -8.85 21.98
C ASP A 200 0.88 -10.19 21.49
N ASN A 201 1.79 -10.12 20.52
CA ASN A 201 2.39 -11.27 19.86
C ASN A 201 3.87 -11.37 20.25
N PRO A 202 4.24 -12.33 21.11
CA PRO A 202 5.61 -12.46 21.59
C PRO A 202 6.61 -12.82 20.48
N LEU A 203 6.13 -13.42 19.40
CA LEU A 203 6.92 -13.77 18.21
C LEU A 203 7.01 -12.60 17.22
N HIS A 204 6.33 -11.47 17.46
CA HIS A 204 6.30 -10.39 16.47
C HIS A 204 6.03 -9.03 17.14
N ARG A 205 6.92 -8.66 18.06
CA ARG A 205 6.69 -7.61 19.07
C ARG A 205 6.51 -6.18 18.54
N ASP A 206 6.75 -5.88 17.27
CA ASP A 206 6.51 -4.55 16.70
C ASP A 206 5.39 -4.49 15.66
N GLY A 207 4.91 -5.63 15.17
CA GLY A 207 3.84 -5.71 14.18
C GLY A 207 4.15 -5.14 12.80
N ARG A 208 5.14 -4.27 12.66
CA ARG A 208 5.47 -3.54 11.43
C ARG A 208 6.56 -4.23 10.59
N HIS A 209 7.30 -5.17 11.16
CA HIS A 209 8.29 -5.97 10.42
C HIS A 209 7.74 -7.36 10.10
N GLY A 210 6.81 -7.49 9.15
CA GLY A 210 6.18 -8.76 8.78
C GLY A 210 6.40 -9.16 7.33
N HIS A 211 5.85 -10.31 6.95
CA HIS A 211 5.66 -10.58 5.53
C HIS A 211 4.71 -9.53 4.96
N GLY A 212 4.96 -9.10 3.71
CA GLY A 212 4.16 -8.03 3.11
C GLY A 212 4.60 -6.61 3.45
N ALA A 213 5.48 -6.38 4.43
CA ALA A 213 5.95 -5.02 4.79
C ALA A 213 6.71 -4.27 3.66
N ALA A 214 7.07 -4.97 2.59
CA ALA A 214 7.69 -4.42 1.39
C ALA A 214 6.72 -4.32 0.19
N GLU A 215 5.46 -4.76 0.35
CA GLU A 215 4.44 -4.74 -0.69
C GLU A 215 3.67 -3.42 -0.66
N ASP A 216 3.57 -2.77 -1.82
CA ASP A 216 2.76 -1.56 -1.97
C ASP A 216 1.88 -1.67 -3.24
N LEU A 217 0.65 -1.15 -3.18
CA LEU A 217 -0.25 -1.01 -4.31
C LEU A 217 0.36 -0.03 -5.32
N GLY A 218 0.77 -0.56 -6.47
CA GLY A 218 1.40 0.20 -7.55
C GLY A 218 2.92 0.18 -7.53
N SER A 219 3.55 -0.37 -6.49
CA SER A 219 5.00 -0.59 -6.53
C SER A 219 5.32 -1.84 -7.35
N ARG A 220 6.23 -1.65 -8.31
CA ARG A 220 7.12 -2.71 -8.77
C ARG A 220 8.16 -2.98 -7.65
N GLY A 221 7.76 -3.35 -6.42
CA GLY A 221 8.67 -3.47 -5.27
C GLY A 221 9.81 -4.49 -5.46
N LEU A 222 10.95 -4.39 -4.78
CA LEU A 222 12.06 -5.38 -4.85
C LEU A 222 11.54 -6.82 -4.62
N GLY A 223 11.13 -7.54 -5.68
CA GLY A 223 10.11 -8.59 -5.55
C GLY A 223 8.97 -8.64 -6.61
N THR A 224 8.93 -7.73 -7.59
CA THR A 224 7.97 -7.43 -8.70
C THR A 224 7.36 -8.58 -9.53
N GLY A 225 6.34 -9.24 -9.01
CA GLY A 225 5.57 -10.19 -9.80
C GLY A 225 5.16 -11.39 -8.98
N LEU A 226 4.30 -12.21 -9.57
CA LEU A 226 3.94 -13.49 -9.00
C LEU A 226 5.12 -14.45 -9.10
N GLY A 227 6.04 -14.41 -8.14
CA GLY A 227 7.18 -15.32 -8.12
C GLY A 227 6.79 -16.80 -8.31
N PRO A 228 7.73 -17.70 -8.64
CA PRO A 228 7.43 -19.07 -9.12
C PRO A 228 6.48 -19.86 -8.23
N PHE A 229 6.48 -19.56 -6.94
CA PHE A 229 5.53 -20.03 -5.97
C PHE A 229 4.07 -19.70 -6.31
N PHE A 230 3.74 -18.43 -6.56
CA PHE A 230 2.39 -17.95 -6.85
C PHE A 230 1.90 -18.43 -8.21
N VAL A 231 2.77 -18.44 -9.23
CA VAL A 231 2.42 -18.88 -10.58
C VAL A 231 1.97 -20.35 -10.61
N ARG A 232 2.52 -21.21 -9.74
CA ARG A 232 2.10 -22.62 -9.64
C ARG A 232 0.65 -22.79 -9.15
N THR A 233 0.11 -21.79 -8.44
CA THR A 233 -1.26 -21.82 -7.90
C THR A 233 -2.32 -21.35 -8.89
N LEU A 234 -1.90 -20.87 -10.07
CA LEU A 234 -2.81 -20.37 -11.10
C LEU A 234 -3.59 -21.53 -11.76
N SER A 235 -4.90 -21.33 -11.88
CA SER A 235 -5.81 -22.20 -12.62
C SER A 235 -5.95 -21.81 -14.09
N VAL A 236 -5.64 -20.55 -14.43
CA VAL A 236 -5.64 -20.02 -15.80
C VAL A 236 -4.41 -19.14 -16.03
N PRO A 237 -3.99 -18.92 -17.28
CA PRO A 237 -2.93 -17.95 -17.60
C PRO A 237 -3.26 -16.54 -17.11
N LEU A 238 -2.23 -15.75 -16.82
CA LEU A 238 -2.41 -14.35 -16.44
C LEU A 238 -2.93 -13.53 -17.61
N ASP A 239 -3.80 -12.57 -17.31
CA ASP A 239 -4.35 -11.66 -18.29
C ASP A 239 -3.37 -10.53 -18.57
N THR A 240 -2.93 -10.42 -19.82
CA THR A 240 -1.84 -9.54 -20.24
C THR A 240 -2.32 -8.21 -20.82
N ARG A 241 -3.62 -7.91 -20.78
CA ARG A 241 -4.21 -6.66 -21.32
C ARG A 241 -3.68 -5.39 -20.65
N ILE A 242 -3.31 -5.48 -19.37
CA ILE A 242 -2.55 -4.49 -18.60
C ILE A 242 -1.58 -5.24 -17.67
N ALA A 243 -0.58 -4.54 -17.14
CA ALA A 243 0.38 -5.16 -16.22
C ALA A 243 -0.32 -5.66 -14.94
N GLU A 244 0.13 -6.80 -14.44
CA GLU A 244 -0.45 -7.56 -13.31
C GLU A 244 -0.56 -6.78 -12.01
N HIS A 245 0.32 -5.80 -11.80
CA HIS A 245 0.39 -4.98 -10.59
C HIS A 245 -0.48 -3.71 -10.64
N ILE A 246 -1.08 -3.38 -11.80
CA ILE A 246 -1.90 -2.18 -11.93
C ILE A 246 -3.11 -2.27 -10.99
N ALA A 247 -3.30 -1.24 -10.17
CA ALA A 247 -4.45 -1.17 -9.27
C ALA A 247 -5.73 -0.83 -10.06
N VAL A 248 -6.77 -1.61 -9.82
CA VAL A 248 -8.08 -1.49 -10.46
C VAL A 248 -9.18 -1.50 -9.41
N LEU A 249 -10.24 -0.72 -9.65
CA LEU A 249 -11.53 -0.97 -9.02
C LEU A 249 -12.30 -1.96 -9.91
N GLY A 250 -12.45 -3.20 -9.46
CA GLY A 250 -13.30 -4.18 -10.10
C GLY A 250 -14.76 -3.98 -9.68
N VAL A 251 -15.69 -3.99 -10.63
CA VAL A 251 -17.14 -3.97 -10.41
C VAL A 251 -17.73 -5.25 -10.97
N ASN A 252 -18.42 -6.02 -10.12
CA ASN A 252 -19.07 -7.28 -10.50
C ASN A 252 -20.53 -7.28 -10.03
N ILE A 253 -21.45 -6.97 -10.94
CA ILE A 253 -22.90 -6.95 -10.70
C ILE A 253 -23.63 -7.79 -11.75
N ALA A 254 -24.93 -8.04 -11.56
CA ALA A 254 -25.68 -8.93 -12.45
C ALA A 254 -25.68 -8.44 -13.92
N ALA A 255 -25.58 -7.12 -14.11
CA ALA A 255 -25.58 -6.49 -15.43
C ALA A 255 -24.24 -6.59 -16.17
N GLY A 256 -23.15 -6.93 -15.49
CA GLY A 256 -21.83 -7.08 -16.13
C GLY A 256 -20.66 -7.03 -15.14
N VAL A 257 -19.48 -7.26 -15.69
CA VAL A 257 -18.21 -7.21 -14.96
C VAL A 257 -17.25 -6.27 -15.68
N LYS A 258 -16.76 -5.25 -14.98
CA LYS A 258 -15.88 -4.23 -15.55
C LYS A 258 -14.85 -3.78 -14.53
N ALA A 259 -13.62 -3.56 -15.00
CA ALA A 259 -12.52 -3.05 -14.20
C ALA A 259 -12.15 -1.64 -14.63
N TYR A 260 -11.89 -0.79 -13.63
CA TYR A 260 -11.52 0.60 -13.79
C TYR A 260 -10.10 0.81 -13.26
N PRO A 261 -9.07 0.83 -14.14
CA PRO A 261 -7.71 1.17 -13.72
C PRO A 261 -7.68 2.53 -13.04
N MET A 262 -7.06 2.61 -11.86
CA MET A 262 -7.02 3.85 -11.07
C MET A 262 -6.43 5.02 -11.87
N GLU A 263 -5.37 4.76 -12.64
CA GLU A 263 -4.75 5.76 -13.51
C GLU A 263 -5.68 6.27 -14.61
N ASP A 264 -6.51 5.39 -15.20
CA ASP A 264 -7.48 5.81 -16.22
C ASP A 264 -8.59 6.65 -15.59
N VAL A 265 -9.08 6.28 -14.39
CA VAL A 265 -10.04 7.10 -13.63
C VAL A 265 -9.43 8.46 -13.28
N GLN A 266 -8.17 8.49 -12.85
CA GLN A 266 -7.43 9.73 -12.58
C GLN A 266 -7.28 10.60 -13.83
N ARG A 267 -6.89 10.01 -14.97
CA ARG A 267 -6.82 10.69 -16.27
C ARG A 267 -8.17 11.27 -16.69
N HIS A 268 -9.25 10.59 -16.33
CA HIS A 268 -10.63 11.03 -16.57
C HIS A 268 -11.15 12.05 -15.52
N GLY A 269 -10.28 12.63 -14.70
CA GLY A 269 -10.66 13.66 -13.72
C GLY A 269 -11.17 13.13 -12.38
N GLY A 270 -11.11 11.81 -12.15
CA GLY A 270 -11.44 11.18 -10.86
C GLY A 270 -12.93 10.84 -10.67
N VAL A 271 -13.77 11.05 -11.70
CA VAL A 271 -15.19 10.68 -11.68
C VAL A 271 -15.55 10.08 -13.03
N VAL A 272 -16.07 8.86 -13.04
CA VAL A 272 -16.55 8.21 -14.27
C VAL A 272 -18.03 7.93 -14.13
N ASN A 273 -18.85 8.69 -14.84
CA ASN A 273 -20.27 8.38 -14.99
C ASN A 273 -20.41 7.32 -16.10
N ASP A 274 -20.71 6.08 -15.72
CA ASP A 274 -20.75 4.94 -16.63
C ASP A 274 -22.12 4.26 -16.62
N GLN A 275 -22.25 3.24 -17.46
CA GLN A 275 -23.42 2.38 -17.56
C GLN A 275 -22.97 0.95 -17.83
N LEU A 276 -23.34 0.03 -16.94
CA LEU A 276 -23.03 -1.39 -17.07
C LEU A 276 -24.31 -2.16 -17.35
N GLY A 277 -24.49 -2.60 -18.60
CA GLY A 277 -25.80 -3.01 -19.11
C GLY A 277 -26.81 -1.87 -18.95
N GLU A 278 -27.95 -2.13 -18.31
CA GLU A 278 -28.96 -1.10 -18.03
C GLU A 278 -28.72 -0.34 -16.71
N VAL A 279 -27.68 -0.68 -15.95
CA VAL A 279 -27.45 -0.11 -14.61
C VAL A 279 -26.57 1.13 -14.71
N PRO A 280 -27.09 2.34 -14.40
CA PRO A 280 -26.27 3.54 -14.37
C PRO A 280 -25.41 3.55 -13.10
N ILE A 281 -24.09 3.60 -13.28
CA ILE A 281 -23.15 3.62 -12.16
C ILE A 281 -22.26 4.86 -12.23
N VAL A 282 -21.67 5.21 -11.10
CA VAL A 282 -20.59 6.19 -11.01
C VAL A 282 -19.41 5.59 -10.27
N VAL A 283 -18.20 5.81 -10.78
CA VAL A 283 -16.95 5.48 -10.11
C VAL A 283 -16.30 6.77 -9.63
N PHE A 284 -15.95 6.80 -8.34
CA PHE A 284 -15.29 7.91 -7.69
C PHE A 284 -13.86 7.55 -7.32
N LEU A 285 -12.96 8.52 -7.48
CA LEU A 285 -11.63 8.54 -6.89
C LEU A 285 -11.52 9.81 -6.03
N ARG A 286 -11.33 9.65 -4.72
CA ARG A 286 -11.32 10.77 -3.76
C ARG A 286 -10.38 11.89 -4.17
N ALA A 287 -9.14 11.51 -4.54
CA ALA A 287 -8.12 12.43 -5.01
C ALA A 287 -7.11 11.76 -5.94
N PRO A 288 -6.42 12.53 -6.82
CA PRO A 288 -5.45 11.97 -7.77
C PRO A 288 -4.34 11.15 -7.12
N ASN A 289 -4.06 11.39 -5.84
CA ASN A 289 -3.05 10.71 -5.05
C ASN A 289 -3.62 9.78 -3.97
N SER A 290 -4.92 9.51 -4.00
CA SER A 290 -5.63 8.66 -3.05
C SER A 290 -5.82 7.25 -3.62
N HIS A 291 -5.87 6.24 -2.75
CA HIS A 291 -6.35 4.90 -3.12
C HIS A 291 -7.85 4.72 -2.84
N MET A 292 -8.51 5.74 -2.31
CA MET A 292 -9.91 5.67 -1.93
C MET A 292 -10.79 5.79 -3.17
N MET A 293 -11.10 4.62 -3.75
CA MET A 293 -12.02 4.45 -4.85
C MET A 293 -13.31 3.78 -4.38
N ALA A 294 -14.41 4.13 -5.06
CA ALA A 294 -15.71 3.55 -4.77
C ALA A 294 -16.61 3.59 -6.01
N ALA A 295 -17.63 2.72 -6.05
CA ALA A 295 -18.61 2.73 -7.11
C ALA A 295 -20.03 2.61 -6.57
N TYR A 296 -20.94 3.36 -7.18
CA TYR A 296 -22.33 3.48 -6.72
C TYR A 296 -23.32 3.42 -7.88
N TRP A 297 -24.55 3.03 -7.56
CA TRP A 297 -25.71 3.38 -8.38
C TRP A 297 -25.89 4.89 -8.34
N ARG A 298 -26.01 5.51 -9.53
CA ARG A 298 -26.29 6.95 -9.64
C ARG A 298 -27.77 7.30 -9.85
N ASP A 299 -28.66 6.30 -9.79
CA ASP A 299 -30.11 6.54 -9.67
C ASP A 299 -30.48 6.81 -8.20
N VAL A 300 -30.96 8.02 -7.94
CA VAL A 300 -31.50 8.43 -6.64
C VAL A 300 -32.98 8.75 -6.82
N ASP A 301 -33.84 7.96 -6.18
CA ASP A 301 -35.30 8.11 -6.22
C ASP A 301 -35.88 8.21 -7.64
N GLY A 302 -35.34 7.44 -8.60
CA GLY A 302 -35.78 7.40 -9.99
C GLY A 302 -35.18 8.48 -10.89
N ARG A 303 -34.21 9.26 -10.37
CA ARG A 303 -33.45 10.24 -11.13
C ARG A 303 -32.00 9.79 -11.26
N VAL A 304 -31.57 9.57 -12.49
CA VAL A 304 -30.17 9.30 -12.80
C VAL A 304 -29.37 10.60 -12.70
N LEU A 305 -28.41 10.64 -11.78
CA LEU A 305 -27.53 11.78 -11.54
C LEU A 305 -26.28 11.71 -12.42
N GLN A 306 -25.73 12.87 -12.77
CA GLN A 306 -24.42 13.04 -13.39
C GLN A 306 -23.53 13.78 -12.41
N PHE A 307 -22.32 13.25 -12.19
CA PHE A 307 -21.40 13.79 -11.19
C PHE A 307 -20.17 14.42 -11.83
N ASP A 308 -19.76 15.55 -11.26
CA ASP A 308 -18.46 16.16 -11.47
C ASP A 308 -17.65 16.18 -10.19
N ARG A 309 -16.33 16.37 -10.34
CA ARG A 309 -15.42 16.50 -9.20
C ARG A 309 -15.36 17.94 -8.71
N LEU A 310 -15.44 18.12 -7.39
CA LEU A 310 -15.25 19.40 -6.73
C LEU A 310 -14.31 19.26 -5.53
N GLY A 311 -13.01 19.49 -5.76
CA GLY A 311 -11.99 19.26 -4.73
C GLY A 311 -11.95 17.79 -4.30
N SER A 312 -12.06 17.52 -3.00
CA SER A 312 -12.16 16.15 -2.45
C SER A 312 -13.60 15.60 -2.39
N HIS A 313 -14.56 16.34 -2.91
CA HIS A 313 -15.98 16.00 -2.95
C HIS A 313 -16.47 15.85 -4.40
N PHE A 314 -17.73 15.47 -4.54
CA PHE A 314 -18.41 15.32 -5.83
C PHE A 314 -19.67 16.17 -5.82
N VAL A 315 -20.07 16.70 -6.97
CA VAL A 315 -21.29 17.49 -7.12
C VAL A 315 -22.12 16.90 -8.24
N ASP A 316 -23.44 16.76 -8.03
CA ASP A 316 -24.33 16.34 -9.11
C ASP A 316 -24.87 17.53 -9.92
N GLU A 317 -24.98 17.39 -11.24
CA GLU A 317 -25.46 18.45 -12.12
C GLU A 317 -26.95 18.79 -11.91
N GLN A 318 -27.76 17.79 -11.51
CA GLN A 318 -29.22 17.91 -11.51
C GLN A 318 -29.76 18.67 -10.30
N THR A 319 -29.07 18.60 -9.17
CA THR A 319 -29.49 19.21 -7.90
C THR A 319 -28.42 20.07 -7.27
N HIS A 320 -27.18 20.01 -7.76
CA HIS A 320 -26.01 20.67 -7.17
C HIS A 320 -25.80 20.27 -5.70
N SER A 321 -26.17 19.05 -5.32
CA SER A 321 -25.88 18.53 -3.98
C SER A 321 -24.41 18.13 -3.92
N LEU A 322 -23.80 18.30 -2.75
CA LEU A 322 -22.40 17.96 -2.51
C LEU A 322 -22.31 16.58 -1.85
N TRP A 323 -21.45 15.72 -2.37
CA TRP A 323 -21.33 14.32 -2.00
C TRP A 323 -19.93 13.96 -1.54
N THR A 324 -19.83 13.11 -0.52
CA THR A 324 -18.56 12.50 -0.09
C THR A 324 -18.18 11.33 -0.98
N ILE A 325 -16.94 10.86 -0.87
CA ILE A 325 -16.45 9.63 -1.49
C ILE A 325 -17.26 8.39 -1.10
N GLU A 326 -17.88 8.40 0.08
CA GLU A 326 -18.76 7.31 0.55
C GLU A 326 -20.18 7.38 -0.02
N GLY A 327 -20.42 8.32 -0.95
CA GLY A 327 -21.71 8.52 -1.58
C GLY A 327 -22.74 9.20 -0.68
N ARG A 328 -22.34 9.93 0.37
CA ARG A 328 -23.27 10.68 1.24
C ARG A 328 -23.42 12.12 0.77
N ALA A 329 -24.65 12.56 0.55
CA ALA A 329 -24.94 13.96 0.32
C ALA A 329 -24.82 14.74 1.65
N VAL A 330 -23.88 15.68 1.72
CA VAL A 330 -23.60 16.49 2.91
C VAL A 330 -24.17 17.91 2.82
N ASP A 331 -24.45 18.38 1.61
CA ASP A 331 -25.06 19.67 1.35
C ASP A 331 -25.97 19.66 0.11
N GLY A 332 -26.80 20.69 -0.04
CA GLY A 332 -27.74 20.85 -1.13
C GLY A 332 -29.07 20.07 -0.97
N PRO A 333 -29.92 20.04 -2.01
CA PRO A 333 -31.28 19.49 -1.93
C PRO A 333 -31.37 18.01 -1.53
N LEU A 334 -30.34 17.21 -1.81
CA LEU A 334 -30.30 15.79 -1.49
C LEU A 334 -29.59 15.49 -0.16
N LYS A 335 -29.25 16.51 0.63
CA LYS A 335 -28.57 16.35 1.93
C LYS A 335 -29.20 15.25 2.79
N GLY A 336 -28.35 14.35 3.29
CA GLY A 336 -28.74 13.18 4.09
C GLY A 336 -29.03 11.92 3.28
N LYS A 337 -29.18 12.01 1.95
CA LYS A 337 -29.26 10.84 1.07
C LYS A 337 -27.90 10.16 0.95
N VAL A 338 -27.93 8.86 0.69
CA VAL A 338 -26.73 8.02 0.50
C VAL A 338 -26.92 7.22 -0.79
N LEU A 339 -25.93 7.25 -1.67
CA LEU A 339 -25.91 6.43 -2.88
C LEU A 339 -25.81 4.96 -2.51
N THR A 340 -26.48 4.10 -3.28
CA THR A 340 -26.38 2.66 -3.05
C THR A 340 -25.08 2.12 -3.66
N PRO A 341 -24.16 1.53 -2.88
CA PRO A 341 -22.92 0.98 -3.43
C PRO A 341 -23.23 -0.18 -4.39
N VAL A 342 -22.49 -0.27 -5.49
CA VAL A 342 -22.44 -1.53 -6.26
C VAL A 342 -21.44 -2.48 -5.61
N ASN A 343 -21.45 -3.75 -6.00
CA ASN A 343 -20.40 -4.67 -5.59
C ASN A 343 -19.09 -4.29 -6.29
N PHE A 344 -18.20 -3.63 -5.55
CA PHE A 344 -16.87 -3.26 -6.02
C PHE A 344 -15.78 -3.81 -5.10
N THR A 345 -14.58 -3.95 -5.63
CA THR A 345 -13.38 -4.28 -4.85
C THR A 345 -12.19 -3.56 -5.47
N PHE A 346 -11.36 -2.93 -4.63
CA PHE A 346 -10.10 -2.34 -5.07
C PHE A 346 -8.95 -3.33 -4.84
N LEU A 347 -8.21 -3.66 -5.89
CA LEU A 347 -7.15 -4.68 -5.90
C LEU A 347 -6.25 -4.56 -7.15
N LYS A 348 -5.18 -5.36 -7.22
CA LYS A 348 -4.29 -5.45 -8.40
C LYS A 348 -4.95 -6.27 -9.52
N TRP A 349 -4.61 -5.94 -10.76
CA TRP A 349 -5.20 -6.50 -11.98
C TRP A 349 -5.20 -8.03 -12.03
N HIS A 350 -4.08 -8.69 -11.72
CA HIS A 350 -4.02 -10.16 -11.79
C HIS A 350 -5.06 -10.82 -10.90
N ALA A 351 -5.23 -10.32 -9.67
CA ALA A 351 -6.14 -10.90 -8.70
C ALA A 351 -7.60 -10.77 -9.18
N TRP A 352 -7.94 -9.67 -9.84
CA TRP A 352 -9.26 -9.49 -10.46
C TRP A 352 -9.46 -10.40 -11.69
N ALA A 353 -8.55 -10.33 -12.66
CA ALA A 353 -8.69 -10.99 -13.95
C ALA A 353 -8.64 -12.52 -13.88
N LEU A 354 -7.98 -13.10 -12.87
CA LEU A 354 -7.96 -14.55 -12.64
C LEU A 354 -9.34 -15.14 -12.30
N TYR A 355 -10.23 -14.33 -11.72
CA TYR A 355 -11.60 -14.73 -11.44
C TYR A 355 -12.59 -14.24 -12.50
N HIS A 356 -12.31 -13.07 -13.10
CA HIS A 356 -13.16 -12.39 -14.07
C HIS A 356 -12.44 -12.11 -15.41
N PRO A 357 -11.99 -13.14 -16.15
CA PRO A 357 -11.23 -12.95 -17.40
C PRO A 357 -12.04 -12.23 -18.49
N GLU A 358 -13.36 -12.35 -18.46
CA GLU A 358 -14.28 -11.67 -19.38
C GLU A 358 -14.51 -10.18 -19.06
N THR A 359 -13.94 -9.67 -17.95
CA THR A 359 -14.14 -8.29 -17.51
C THR A 359 -13.86 -7.30 -18.63
N GLU A 360 -14.76 -6.32 -18.80
CA GLU A 360 -14.46 -5.15 -19.61
C GLU A 360 -13.42 -4.28 -18.91
N LEU A 361 -12.66 -3.49 -19.68
CA LEU A 361 -11.67 -2.54 -19.16
C LEU A 361 -12.08 -1.12 -19.54
N PHE A 362 -12.22 -0.25 -18.55
CA PHE A 362 -12.33 1.18 -18.79
C PHE A 362 -10.99 1.75 -19.25
N ARG A 363 -11.03 2.66 -20.24
CA ARG A 363 -9.88 3.42 -20.75
C ARG A 363 -10.27 4.88 -20.87
N SER A 364 -9.39 5.78 -20.44
CA SER A 364 -9.64 7.22 -20.58
C SER A 364 -9.05 7.76 -21.89
N ASP A 365 -9.86 8.52 -22.64
CA ASP A 365 -9.43 9.21 -23.86
C ASP A 365 -8.75 10.57 -23.56
N CYS A 366 -8.77 11.03 -22.31
CA CYS A 366 -8.21 12.32 -21.90
C CYS A 366 -6.68 12.31 -21.86
N ARG A 367 -6.04 13.24 -22.59
CA ARG A 367 -4.60 13.49 -22.48
C ARG A 367 -4.31 14.53 -21.38
N GLU A 368 -3.80 14.07 -20.24
CA GLU A 368 -3.14 14.80 -19.12
C GLU A 368 -3.83 16.03 -18.50
N ALA A 369 -4.04 15.99 -17.17
CA ALA A 369 -4.41 17.15 -16.36
C ALA A 369 -3.21 18.10 -16.17
N ARG A 370 -3.31 19.37 -16.60
CA ARG A 370 -2.23 20.37 -16.51
C ARG A 370 -2.73 21.69 -15.92
N GLY A 371 -1.94 22.30 -15.03
CA GLY A 371 -2.12 23.72 -14.72
C GLY A 371 -1.19 24.27 -13.65
N VAL A 372 -1.34 23.83 -12.39
CA VAL A 372 -0.78 24.56 -11.23
C VAL A 372 0.48 23.89 -10.65
N GLU A 373 0.67 22.59 -10.84
CA GLU A 373 1.64 21.80 -10.06
C GLU A 373 3.05 21.70 -10.69
N LEU A 374 3.17 21.96 -12.00
CA LEU A 374 4.44 21.98 -12.73
C LEU A 374 5.37 23.13 -12.31
N GLU A 375 4.81 24.17 -11.69
CA GLU A 375 5.57 25.34 -11.24
C GLU A 375 6.67 24.98 -10.24
N SER A 376 6.41 23.96 -9.40
CA SER A 376 7.36 23.47 -8.40
C SER A 376 8.64 22.85 -9.00
N PHE A 377 8.61 22.48 -10.28
CA PHE A 377 9.75 21.92 -11.02
C PHE A 377 10.43 22.92 -11.96
N ARG A 378 9.98 24.19 -11.97
CA ARG A 378 10.52 25.24 -12.85
C ARG A 378 12.06 25.35 -12.81
N PRO A 379 12.75 25.27 -11.66
CA PRO A 379 14.22 25.36 -11.65
C PRO A 379 14.89 24.27 -12.50
N VAL A 380 14.39 23.04 -12.41
CA VAL A 380 14.89 21.91 -13.20
C VAL A 380 14.58 22.12 -14.67
N PHE A 381 13.36 22.54 -15.02
CA PHE A 381 12.98 22.81 -16.40
C PHE A 381 13.82 23.90 -17.06
N GLN A 382 14.07 25.00 -16.34
CA GLN A 382 14.94 26.07 -16.82
C GLN A 382 16.37 25.58 -17.02
N ARG A 383 16.86 24.75 -16.10
CA ARG A 383 18.20 24.14 -16.21
C ARG A 383 18.31 23.25 -17.43
N LEU A 384 17.37 22.33 -17.61
CA LEU A 384 17.32 21.43 -18.76
C LEU A 384 17.27 22.22 -20.07
N HIS A 385 16.39 23.24 -20.15
CA HIS A 385 16.27 24.09 -21.32
C HIS A 385 17.57 24.86 -21.63
N ARG A 386 18.19 25.50 -20.62
CA ARG A 386 19.47 26.22 -20.81
C ARG A 386 20.61 25.31 -21.25
N ALA A 387 20.61 24.06 -20.78
CA ALA A 387 21.58 23.06 -21.15
C ALA A 387 21.24 22.33 -22.48
N GLY A 388 20.16 22.73 -23.17
CA GLY A 388 19.80 22.23 -24.49
C GLY A 388 19.06 20.89 -24.50
N TYR A 389 18.48 20.46 -23.38
CA TYR A 389 17.74 19.21 -23.30
C TYR A 389 16.24 19.41 -23.56
N ALA A 390 15.72 18.68 -24.55
CA ALA A 390 14.29 18.63 -24.83
C ALA A 390 13.59 17.63 -23.89
N PHE A 391 12.44 18.02 -23.34
CA PHE A 391 11.64 17.14 -22.48
C PHE A 391 10.14 17.36 -22.64
N GLN A 392 9.38 16.34 -22.25
CA GLN A 392 7.93 16.36 -22.13
C GLN A 392 7.53 15.83 -20.75
N VAL A 393 6.58 16.47 -20.08
CA VAL A 393 5.92 15.90 -18.91
C VAL A 393 4.87 14.88 -19.38
N VAL A 394 4.85 13.71 -18.74
CA VAL A 394 3.93 12.60 -19.04
C VAL A 394 2.79 12.51 -18.02
N ASN A 395 3.09 12.54 -16.73
CA ASN A 395 2.07 12.52 -15.68
C ASN A 395 2.67 12.89 -14.33
N GLU A 396 1.81 13.22 -13.37
CA GLU A 396 2.21 13.28 -11.96
C GLU A 396 2.32 11.87 -11.37
N ILE A 397 3.25 11.70 -10.44
CA ILE A 397 3.39 10.50 -9.64
C ILE A 397 2.50 10.66 -8.40
N ALA A 398 1.59 9.71 -8.20
CA ALA A 398 0.70 9.71 -7.03
C ALA A 398 1.51 9.76 -5.72
N ARG A 399 1.04 10.53 -4.72
CA ARG A 399 1.76 10.78 -3.46
C ARG A 399 2.24 9.50 -2.77
N ILE A 400 1.45 8.44 -2.82
CA ILE A 400 1.80 7.15 -2.24
C ILE A 400 2.96 6.44 -2.95
N LEU A 401 3.11 6.66 -4.26
CA LEU A 401 4.22 6.16 -5.06
C LEU A 401 5.46 7.06 -4.96
N LEU A 402 5.35 8.19 -4.24
CA LEU A 402 6.50 9.06 -4.05
C LEU A 402 7.51 8.41 -3.11
N PRO A 403 8.81 8.59 -3.38
CA PRO A 403 9.84 8.32 -2.39
C PRO A 403 9.56 9.05 -1.09
N HIS A 404 10.00 8.48 0.03
CA HIS A 404 9.71 9.07 1.33
C HIS A 404 10.36 10.47 1.48
N GLN A 405 9.60 11.45 1.99
CA GLN A 405 9.93 12.89 2.01
C GLN A 405 10.10 13.54 0.63
N ALA A 406 9.69 12.87 -0.45
CA ALA A 406 9.42 13.59 -1.69
C ALA A 406 8.06 14.29 -1.53
N GLU A 407 8.06 15.61 -1.68
CA GLU A 407 6.84 16.43 -1.63
C GLU A 407 6.01 16.21 -2.89
N ARG A 408 6.70 16.00 -4.02
CA ARG A 408 6.13 15.86 -5.37
C ARG A 408 7.02 15.00 -6.26
N GLY A 409 6.40 14.44 -7.29
CA GLY A 409 7.08 13.70 -8.35
C GLY A 409 6.31 13.75 -9.65
N ILE A 410 7.02 13.79 -10.76
CA ILE A 410 6.44 13.72 -12.11
C ILE A 410 7.23 12.74 -12.95
N VAL A 411 6.56 12.10 -13.90
CA VAL A 411 7.19 11.35 -14.98
C VAL A 411 7.44 12.30 -16.14
N ILE A 412 8.66 12.30 -16.67
CA ILE A 412 9.07 13.06 -17.86
C ILE A 412 9.68 12.14 -18.91
N ARG A 413 9.54 12.49 -20.19
CA ARG A 413 10.39 11.97 -21.26
C ARG A 413 11.46 13.00 -21.57
N LEU A 414 12.72 12.69 -21.28
CA LEU A 414 13.89 13.55 -21.49
C LEU A 414 14.73 12.96 -22.62
N GLN A 415 14.84 13.64 -23.75
CA GLN A 415 15.49 13.13 -24.97
C GLN A 415 15.03 11.72 -25.36
N GLY A 416 13.73 11.44 -25.20
CA GLY A 416 13.12 10.13 -25.49
C GLY A 416 13.17 9.12 -24.34
N HIS A 417 14.00 9.33 -23.31
CA HIS A 417 14.08 8.44 -22.15
C HIS A 417 13.06 8.79 -21.08
N ARG A 418 12.32 7.79 -20.58
CA ARG A 418 11.37 7.97 -19.48
C ARG A 418 12.11 8.06 -18.14
N MET A 419 11.80 9.09 -17.36
CA MET A 419 12.46 9.41 -16.10
C MET A 419 11.45 9.92 -15.08
N ASN A 420 11.71 9.64 -13.81
CA ASN A 420 10.99 10.24 -12.69
C ASN A 420 11.79 11.43 -12.16
N LEU A 421 11.13 12.57 -12.02
CA LEU A 421 11.70 13.77 -11.41
C LEU A 421 10.97 14.04 -10.10
N TYR A 422 11.71 13.96 -8.99
CA TYR A 422 11.23 14.16 -7.63
C TYR A 422 11.72 15.47 -7.05
N ARG A 423 10.92 16.07 -6.17
CA ARG A 423 11.31 17.20 -5.31
C ARG A 423 11.16 16.78 -3.85
N PHE A 424 12.25 16.80 -3.10
CA PHE A 424 12.30 16.42 -1.69
C PHE A 424 12.15 17.62 -0.75
N GLU A 425 11.69 17.35 0.47
CA GLU A 425 11.58 18.34 1.56
C GLU A 425 12.93 19.00 1.86
N THR A 426 14.01 18.22 1.93
CA THR A 426 15.36 18.68 2.33
C THR A 426 16.45 18.17 1.38
N ARG A 427 17.66 18.75 1.46
CA ARG A 427 18.81 18.31 0.65
C ARG A 427 19.35 16.95 1.08
N GLY A 428 19.44 16.71 2.39
CA GLY A 428 19.77 15.39 2.93
C GLY A 428 18.74 14.35 2.49
N ALA A 429 17.47 14.76 2.39
CA ALA A 429 16.41 13.90 1.92
C ALA A 429 16.64 13.39 0.48
N ALA A 430 16.98 14.31 -0.43
CA ALA A 430 17.35 13.97 -1.80
C ALA A 430 18.66 13.17 -1.88
N ARG A 431 19.64 13.47 -1.01
CA ARG A 431 20.94 12.77 -0.97
C ARG A 431 20.80 11.31 -0.59
N ASP A 432 20.04 10.97 0.45
CA ASP A 432 19.92 9.53 0.80
C ASP A 432 19.24 8.77 -0.35
N TYR A 433 18.22 9.35 -0.99
CA TYR A 433 17.55 8.69 -2.11
C TYR A 433 18.51 8.44 -3.28
N GLU A 434 19.24 9.46 -3.74
CA GLU A 434 20.25 9.31 -4.80
C GLU A 434 21.30 8.23 -4.46
N ARG A 435 21.73 8.14 -3.20
CA ARG A 435 22.77 7.20 -2.80
C ARG A 435 22.27 5.76 -2.61
N LEU A 436 20.98 5.59 -2.40
CA LEU A 436 20.34 4.28 -2.26
C LEU A 436 19.80 3.75 -3.59
N GLU A 437 19.60 4.62 -4.59
CA GLU A 437 19.09 4.27 -5.92
C GLU A 437 20.22 4.32 -6.96
N ARG A 438 20.48 3.22 -7.68
CA ARG A 438 21.62 3.11 -8.61
C ARG A 438 21.54 4.07 -9.80
N HIS A 439 20.34 4.29 -10.31
CA HIS A 439 20.09 5.04 -11.56
C HIS A 439 19.42 6.37 -11.27
N ALA A 440 20.03 7.15 -10.37
CA ALA A 440 19.54 8.44 -9.93
C ALA A 440 20.65 9.50 -9.90
N LEU A 441 20.25 10.75 -10.11
CA LEU A 441 21.14 11.92 -10.10
C LEU A 441 20.48 13.08 -9.37
N ARG A 442 21.17 13.62 -8.36
CA ARG A 442 20.67 14.73 -7.54
C ARG A 442 21.15 16.10 -8.05
N GLY A 443 20.29 17.10 -7.89
CA GLY A 443 20.62 18.52 -7.96
C GLY A 443 19.84 19.31 -6.91
N GLY A 444 20.49 19.75 -5.83
CA GLY A 444 19.80 20.40 -4.72
C GLY A 444 18.85 19.45 -4.00
N ARG A 445 17.56 19.81 -3.95
CA ARG A 445 16.47 18.97 -3.43
C ARG A 445 15.75 18.15 -4.50
N TYR A 446 16.21 18.22 -5.75
CA TYR A 446 15.63 17.47 -6.85
C TYR A 446 16.43 16.22 -7.15
N VAL A 447 15.75 15.14 -7.55
CA VAL A 447 16.40 13.93 -8.05
C VAL A 447 15.74 13.53 -9.35
N LEU A 448 16.54 13.29 -10.39
CA LEU A 448 16.12 12.57 -11.58
C LEU A 448 16.51 11.11 -11.45
N ALA A 449 15.55 10.20 -11.55
CA ALA A 449 15.75 8.76 -11.59
C ALA A 449 15.32 8.21 -12.95
N SER A 450 16.11 7.31 -13.53
CA SER A 450 15.71 6.63 -14.76
C SER A 450 14.56 5.67 -14.45
N ASP A 451 13.53 5.65 -15.30
CA ASP A 451 12.36 4.77 -15.12
C ASP A 451 11.96 4.11 -16.45
N PRO A 452 12.76 3.15 -16.95
CA PRO A 452 12.50 2.45 -18.21
C PRO A 452 11.19 1.67 -18.17
N GLU A 453 10.50 1.58 -19.30
CA GLU A 453 9.22 0.85 -19.38
C GLU A 453 9.43 -0.65 -19.16
N GLU A 454 10.50 -1.21 -19.75
CA GLU A 454 10.90 -2.62 -19.66
C GLU A 454 12.06 -2.78 -18.66
N GLN A 455 11.82 -3.51 -17.57
CA GLN A 455 12.81 -3.78 -16.53
C GLN A 455 12.87 -5.26 -16.12
N PHE A 456 12.01 -6.11 -16.71
CA PHE A 456 11.81 -7.51 -16.31
C PHE A 456 11.84 -8.42 -17.53
N ALA A 457 12.58 -9.52 -17.42
CA ALA A 457 12.64 -10.58 -18.43
C ALA A 457 11.32 -11.36 -18.44
N ASP A 458 10.75 -11.54 -17.24
CA ASP A 458 9.42 -12.07 -17.02
C ASP A 458 8.74 -11.29 -15.89
N ILE A 459 7.83 -10.39 -16.26
CA ILE A 459 7.02 -9.58 -15.34
C ILE A 459 6.15 -10.45 -14.42
N TYR A 460 5.80 -11.65 -14.87
CA TYR A 460 4.97 -12.55 -14.09
C TYR A 460 5.77 -13.24 -13.02
N GLN A 461 7.01 -13.62 -13.29
CA GLN A 461 7.87 -14.31 -12.33
C GLN A 461 8.68 -13.39 -11.42
N ASN A 462 8.58 -12.08 -11.62
CA ASN A 462 9.52 -11.14 -11.04
C ASN A 462 10.98 -11.47 -11.37
N GLU A 463 11.25 -11.76 -12.63
CA GLU A 463 12.63 -11.93 -13.06
C GLU A 463 13.13 -10.58 -13.58
N PRO A 464 13.82 -9.76 -12.76
CA PRO A 464 14.41 -8.52 -13.25
C PRO A 464 15.38 -8.86 -14.36
N LEU A 465 15.35 -8.04 -15.41
CA LEU A 465 16.46 -8.03 -16.34
C LEU A 465 17.73 -7.73 -15.53
N PRO A 466 18.86 -8.40 -15.81
CA PRO A 466 20.15 -7.96 -15.34
C PRO A 466 20.31 -6.45 -15.57
N ASP A 467 20.94 -5.75 -14.63
CA ASP A 467 21.01 -4.29 -14.62
C ASP A 467 21.59 -3.71 -15.92
N ASP A 468 22.48 -4.45 -16.57
CA ASP A 468 23.12 -4.13 -17.85
C ASP A 468 22.23 -4.40 -19.08
N GLN A 469 21.11 -5.12 -18.92
CA GLN A 469 20.12 -5.38 -19.96
C GLN A 469 18.92 -4.42 -19.92
N ILE A 470 18.77 -3.66 -18.82
CA ILE A 470 17.73 -2.64 -18.72
C ILE A 470 18.20 -1.39 -19.47
N ALA A 471 17.30 -0.80 -20.26
CA ALA A 471 17.55 0.42 -21.02
C ALA A 471 17.56 1.68 -20.14
N TRP A 472 18.45 1.73 -19.16
CA TRP A 472 18.66 2.89 -18.30
C TRP A 472 19.05 4.12 -19.12
N SER A 473 18.60 5.30 -18.68
CA SER A 473 18.90 6.55 -19.36
C SER A 473 20.41 6.84 -19.33
N PRO A 474 21.10 6.85 -20.49
CA PRO A 474 22.54 7.11 -20.54
C PRO A 474 22.89 8.54 -20.12
N LEU A 475 21.89 9.44 -20.08
CA LEU A 475 22.04 10.81 -19.60
C LEU A 475 22.59 10.87 -18.18
N LEU A 476 22.26 9.90 -17.33
CA LEU A 476 22.74 9.87 -15.95
C LEU A 476 24.26 9.68 -15.86
N GLU A 477 24.88 9.08 -16.87
CA GLU A 477 26.33 8.91 -16.96
C GLU A 477 27.03 10.02 -17.77
N ASP A 478 26.27 10.83 -18.52
CA ASP A 478 26.82 11.93 -19.30
C ASP A 478 27.37 13.05 -18.40
N ALA A 479 28.67 13.33 -18.54
CA ALA A 479 29.35 14.28 -17.67
C ALA A 479 28.82 15.72 -17.80
N ALA A 480 28.34 16.12 -18.98
CA ALA A 480 27.76 17.44 -19.18
C ALA A 480 26.39 17.55 -18.48
N PHE A 481 25.55 16.54 -18.64
CA PHE A 481 24.26 16.44 -17.95
C PHE A 481 24.43 16.42 -16.44
N ARG A 482 25.34 15.57 -15.93
CA ARG A 482 25.65 15.48 -14.50
C ARG A 482 26.05 16.84 -13.92
N ARG A 483 26.93 17.57 -14.61
CA ARG A 483 27.31 18.95 -14.19
C ARG A 483 26.12 19.91 -14.23
N ALA A 484 25.30 19.84 -15.28
CA ALA A 484 24.13 20.71 -15.42
C ALA A 484 23.14 20.50 -14.26
N ILE A 485 22.82 19.26 -13.91
CA ILE A 485 21.91 18.95 -12.80
C ILE A 485 22.58 19.27 -11.45
N ALA A 486 23.84 18.89 -11.24
CA ALA A 486 24.54 19.12 -9.97
C ALA A 486 24.61 20.61 -9.61
N SER A 487 24.78 21.51 -10.59
CA SER A 487 24.80 22.96 -10.34
C SER A 487 23.48 23.55 -9.83
N LEU A 488 22.39 22.78 -9.78
CA LEU A 488 21.18 23.17 -9.03
C LEU A 488 21.46 23.24 -7.52
N ASP A 489 22.52 22.61 -7.01
CA ASP A 489 22.95 22.75 -5.61
C ASP A 489 23.31 24.20 -5.25
N ASP A 490 23.78 24.99 -6.22
CA ASP A 490 24.17 26.39 -6.03
C ASP A 490 22.98 27.36 -6.12
N GLU A 491 21.91 26.95 -6.82
CA GLU A 491 20.76 27.82 -7.14
C GLU A 491 19.52 27.55 -6.26
N VAL A 492 19.38 26.31 -5.76
CA VAL A 492 18.20 25.88 -5.01
C VAL A 492 18.59 25.71 -3.56
N HIS A 493 18.45 26.79 -2.80
CA HIS A 493 18.55 26.73 -1.36
C HIS A 493 17.31 26.05 -0.76
N GLY A 494 17.55 25.20 0.22
CA GLY A 494 16.51 24.48 0.96
C GLY A 494 17.04 24.10 2.34
N PRO A 495 16.18 23.60 3.23
CA PRO A 495 16.62 23.16 4.55
C PRO A 495 17.77 22.16 4.42
N VAL A 496 18.87 22.46 5.09
CA VAL A 496 19.99 21.53 5.27
C VAL A 496 19.65 20.68 6.48
N ASP A 497 19.71 19.36 6.30
CA ASP A 497 19.43 18.39 7.34
C ASP A 497 20.34 17.19 7.10
N VAL A 498 20.96 16.67 8.16
CA VAL A 498 21.91 15.55 8.10
C VAL A 498 21.14 14.28 7.71
N GLY A 499 21.47 13.66 6.58
CA GLY A 499 20.85 12.42 6.11
C GLY A 499 21.37 11.17 6.84
N LEU A 500 20.76 10.02 6.56
CA LEU A 500 21.28 8.74 7.05
C LEU A 500 22.63 8.38 6.41
N ILE A 501 22.83 8.76 5.13
CA ILE A 501 24.10 8.51 4.44
C ILE A 501 25.23 9.36 5.02
N ASP A 502 24.94 10.59 5.47
CA ASP A 502 25.92 11.44 6.13
C ASP A 502 26.44 10.80 7.43
N ALA A 503 25.54 10.21 8.22
CA ALA A 503 25.91 9.48 9.44
C ALA A 503 26.83 8.29 9.15
N LEU A 504 26.55 7.54 8.08
CA LEU A 504 27.37 6.41 7.66
C LEU A 504 28.74 6.81 7.08
N GLU A 505 28.80 7.87 6.28
CA GLU A 505 30.07 8.39 5.78
C GLU A 505 30.98 8.84 6.93
N LYS A 506 30.41 9.40 8.00
CA LYS A 506 31.17 9.75 9.20
C LYS A 506 31.72 8.51 9.91
N LEU A 507 30.94 7.43 10.05
CA LEU A 507 31.46 6.15 10.56
C LEU A 507 32.62 5.62 9.71
N LYS A 508 32.53 5.70 8.37
CA LYS A 508 33.64 5.35 7.47
C LYS A 508 34.89 6.18 7.77
N ARG A 509 34.76 7.50 7.99
CA ARG A 509 35.88 8.39 8.35
C ARG A 509 36.48 8.06 9.73
N ALA A 510 35.68 7.56 10.66
CA ALA A 510 36.13 7.08 11.98
C ALA A 510 36.83 5.70 11.92
N GLY A 511 36.89 5.08 10.73
CA GLY A 511 37.60 3.83 10.47
C GLY A 511 36.73 2.58 10.46
N TYR A 512 35.40 2.71 10.55
CA TYR A 512 34.48 1.58 10.49
C TYR A 512 34.20 1.13 9.06
N ARG A 513 34.19 -0.18 8.82
CA ARG A 513 33.76 -0.75 7.54
C ARG A 513 32.25 -0.74 7.45
N VAL A 514 31.71 0.16 6.62
CA VAL A 514 30.28 0.21 6.31
C VAL A 514 30.03 -0.42 4.93
N GLY A 515 29.24 -1.50 4.92
CA GLY A 515 28.98 -2.35 3.77
C GLY A 515 27.61 -2.16 3.13
N ALA A 516 26.91 -3.27 2.88
CA ALA A 516 25.68 -3.33 2.08
C ALA A 516 24.64 -2.33 2.59
N LEU A 517 24.06 -1.55 1.68
CA LEU A 517 23.10 -0.49 1.98
C LEU A 517 21.80 -0.76 1.24
N ALA A 518 20.69 -0.80 1.97
CA ALA A 518 19.36 -0.90 1.40
C ALA A 518 18.41 0.09 2.09
N ARG A 519 17.52 0.71 1.32
CA ARG A 519 16.44 1.53 1.86
C ARG A 519 15.42 0.64 2.59
N LEU A 520 14.92 1.08 3.73
CA LEU A 520 13.75 0.46 4.37
C LEU A 520 12.46 1.02 3.76
N PRO A 521 11.49 0.16 3.38
CA PRO A 521 10.15 0.59 2.97
C PRO A 521 9.47 1.45 4.02
N LEU A 522 8.51 2.29 3.61
CA LEU A 522 7.80 3.18 4.52
C LEU A 522 7.04 2.40 5.60
N ASP A 523 6.37 1.33 5.20
CA ASP A 523 5.52 0.53 6.10
C ASP A 523 6.33 -0.22 7.15
N SER A 524 7.62 -0.47 6.89
CA SER A 524 8.54 -1.09 7.85
C SER A 524 9.22 -0.09 8.78
N LEU A 525 9.07 1.23 8.58
CA LEU A 525 9.68 2.20 9.50
C LEU A 525 8.98 2.13 10.88
N PRO A 526 9.60 2.57 11.98
CA PRO A 526 8.96 2.81 13.27
C PRO A 526 8.05 4.05 13.28
N VAL A 527 7.07 4.12 14.19
CA VAL A 527 6.20 5.30 14.32
C VAL A 527 7.05 6.54 14.62
N GLY A 528 6.84 7.62 13.86
CA GLY A 528 7.64 8.84 13.97
C GLY A 528 9.01 8.80 13.29
N ALA A 529 9.42 7.65 12.73
CA ALA A 529 10.62 7.58 11.92
C ALA A 529 10.37 8.23 10.55
N LEU A 530 11.23 9.18 10.19
CA LEU A 530 11.31 9.78 8.87
C LEU A 530 11.99 8.84 7.89
N ARG A 531 13.02 8.10 8.27
CA ARG A 531 13.75 7.25 7.31
C ARG A 531 14.35 6.04 7.99
N GLY A 532 14.66 5.04 7.17
CA GLY A 532 15.35 3.85 7.60
C GLY A 532 16.25 3.31 6.50
N ILE A 533 17.41 2.81 6.88
CA ILE A 533 18.29 2.02 6.01
C ILE A 533 18.73 0.75 6.73
N ALA A 534 18.84 -0.34 6.00
CA ALA A 534 19.64 -1.49 6.42
C ALA A 534 21.09 -1.26 5.99
N ALA A 535 22.03 -1.43 6.91
CA ALA A 535 23.46 -1.30 6.67
C ALA A 535 24.22 -2.45 7.34
N THR A 536 25.42 -2.78 6.86
CA THR A 536 26.37 -3.58 7.67
C THR A 536 27.49 -2.68 8.21
N ILE A 537 27.83 -2.85 9.49
CA ILE A 537 28.93 -2.14 10.18
C ILE A 537 29.85 -3.20 10.78
N GLU A 538 31.12 -3.24 10.36
CA GLU A 538 32.10 -4.30 10.75
C GLU A 538 31.65 -5.75 10.49
N SER A 539 30.67 -5.94 9.60
CA SER A 539 29.96 -7.19 9.24
C SER A 539 28.66 -7.44 10.00
N ASP A 540 28.37 -6.67 11.04
CA ASP A 540 27.12 -6.78 11.80
C ASP A 540 25.99 -6.03 11.06
N PRO A 541 24.81 -6.64 10.87
CA PRO A 541 23.66 -5.98 10.26
C PRO A 541 22.97 -5.01 11.24
N PHE A 542 22.60 -3.84 10.72
CA PHE A 542 21.91 -2.78 11.45
C PHE A 542 20.72 -2.25 10.66
N LEU A 543 19.64 -1.94 11.37
CA LEU A 543 18.58 -1.03 10.92
C LEU A 543 18.85 0.35 11.54
N ILE A 544 19.03 1.35 10.69
CA ILE A 544 19.38 2.70 11.11
C ILE A 544 18.25 3.63 10.74
N TYR A 545 17.67 4.27 11.74
CA TYR A 545 16.52 5.14 11.61
C TYR A 545 16.88 6.58 11.86
N LYS A 546 16.13 7.47 11.22
CA LYS A 546 16.10 8.89 11.55
C LYS A 546 14.67 9.27 11.89
N PHE A 547 14.46 9.82 13.08
CA PHE A 547 13.15 10.24 13.58
C PHE A 547 12.86 11.71 13.31
N GLN A 548 11.58 12.07 13.38
CA GLN A 548 11.10 13.45 13.28
C GLN A 548 11.78 14.34 14.34
N ASP A 549 11.86 13.85 15.57
CA ASP A 549 12.52 14.50 16.69
C ASP A 549 13.23 13.49 17.61
N ALA A 550 14.01 14.03 18.56
CA ALA A 550 14.78 13.22 19.51
C ALA A 550 13.91 12.51 20.56
N LEU A 551 12.71 13.03 20.86
CA LEU A 551 11.78 12.43 21.82
C LEU A 551 11.18 11.14 21.27
N LEU A 552 10.81 11.13 19.98
CA LEU A 552 10.33 9.94 19.29
C LEU A 552 11.41 8.87 19.15
N ALA A 553 12.65 9.28 18.87
CA ALA A 553 13.79 8.38 18.87
C ALA A 553 14.04 7.76 20.27
N GLU A 554 13.91 8.55 21.34
CA GLU A 554 14.03 8.09 22.73
C GLU A 554 12.92 7.10 23.11
N ARG A 555 11.67 7.36 22.71
CA ARG A 555 10.56 6.41 22.92
C ARG A 555 10.83 5.07 22.24
N PHE A 556 11.28 5.10 20.98
CA PHE A 556 11.63 3.88 20.27
C PHE A 556 12.74 3.10 20.98
N LEU A 557 13.76 3.79 21.51
CA LEU A 557 14.84 3.17 22.28
C LEU A 557 14.33 2.49 23.56
N GLN A 558 13.35 3.09 24.24
CA GLN A 558 12.75 2.52 25.45
C GLN A 558 11.89 1.29 25.16
N GLU A 559 11.23 1.27 23.99
CA GLU A 559 10.40 0.14 23.54
C GLU A 559 11.21 -1.00 22.91
N LYS A 560 12.37 -0.68 22.31
CA LYS A 560 13.19 -1.62 21.56
C LYS A 560 14.60 -1.69 22.14
N GLY A 561 14.90 -2.84 22.77
CA GLY A 561 16.26 -3.19 23.16
C GLY A 561 17.23 -3.26 21.99
N HIS A 562 18.51 -3.47 22.30
CA HIS A 562 19.58 -3.66 21.30
C HIS A 562 19.67 -2.53 20.26
N SER A 563 19.50 -1.30 20.76
CA SER A 563 19.56 -0.07 19.97
C SER A 563 20.37 0.99 20.71
N VAL A 564 20.96 1.93 19.99
CA VAL A 564 21.60 3.14 20.54
C VAL A 564 21.09 4.38 19.80
N ARG A 565 20.91 5.48 20.52
CA ARG A 565 20.40 6.75 19.97
C ARG A 565 21.45 7.85 20.00
N ILE A 566 21.46 8.69 18.96
CA ILE A 566 22.19 9.96 18.89
C ILE A 566 21.28 11.02 18.29
N GLY A 567 20.96 12.08 19.04
CA GLY A 567 19.96 13.05 18.61
C GLY A 567 18.68 12.37 18.12
N ARG A 568 18.39 12.51 16.81
CA ARG A 568 17.24 11.91 16.12
C ARG A 568 17.51 10.56 15.45
N PHE A 569 18.74 10.05 15.51
CA PHE A 569 19.15 8.81 14.87
C PHE A 569 19.11 7.65 15.84
N VAL A 570 18.68 6.48 15.38
CA VAL A 570 18.75 5.24 16.15
C VAL A 570 19.45 4.18 15.31
N PHE A 571 20.43 3.50 15.89
CA PHE A 571 21.10 2.34 15.32
C PHE A 571 20.64 1.11 16.08
N ARG A 572 19.89 0.22 15.42
CA ARG A 572 19.38 -1.03 15.98
C ARG A 572 20.11 -2.21 15.37
N SER A 573 20.60 -3.14 16.19
CA SER A 573 21.17 -4.40 15.70
C SER A 573 20.08 -5.25 15.06
N ASP A 574 20.38 -5.90 13.92
CA ASP A 574 19.40 -6.66 13.11
C ASP A 574 19.92 -8.01 12.62
N PRO A 575 20.33 -8.91 13.54
CA PRO A 575 20.96 -10.16 13.15
C PRO A 575 19.95 -11.11 12.49
N ARG A 576 20.37 -11.83 11.44
CA ARG A 576 19.47 -12.69 10.66
C ARG A 576 18.88 -13.86 11.46
N ASP A 577 19.60 -14.30 12.48
CA ASP A 577 19.19 -15.38 13.37
C ASP A 577 18.11 -14.97 14.37
N GLN A 578 17.67 -13.70 14.38
CA GLN A 578 16.57 -13.24 15.22
C GLN A 578 15.20 -13.79 14.78
N TYR A 579 15.07 -14.28 13.55
CA TYR A 579 13.80 -14.77 12.98
C TYR A 579 13.69 -16.30 13.05
N GLU A 580 12.52 -16.83 13.45
CA GLU A 580 12.22 -18.27 13.43
C GLU A 580 12.13 -18.79 11.99
N TYR A 581 11.63 -17.96 11.06
CA TYR A 581 11.53 -18.27 9.63
C TYR A 581 12.22 -17.20 8.78
N PRO A 582 13.56 -17.25 8.66
CA PRO A 582 14.35 -16.19 8.03
C PRO A 582 13.93 -15.87 6.58
N GLN A 583 13.42 -16.86 5.84
CA GLN A 583 12.95 -16.64 4.47
C GLN A 583 11.65 -15.83 4.36
N PHE A 584 10.85 -15.77 5.43
CA PHE A 584 9.55 -15.08 5.44
C PHE A 584 9.55 -13.85 6.35
N GLY A 585 10.55 -13.69 7.22
CA GLY A 585 10.60 -12.59 8.21
C GLY A 585 9.52 -12.69 9.30
N THR A 586 8.80 -13.81 9.36
CA THR A 586 7.74 -14.05 10.34
C THR A 586 8.29 -14.76 11.57
N GLY A 587 7.93 -14.28 12.76
CA GLY A 587 8.30 -14.91 14.03
C GLY A 587 9.72 -14.56 14.50
N SER A 588 9.86 -14.18 15.76
CA SER A 588 11.11 -13.78 16.42
C SER A 588 11.50 -14.81 17.48
N ARG A 589 12.80 -15.05 17.63
CA ARG A 589 13.36 -15.91 18.67
C ARG A 589 13.46 -15.17 20.02
N PRO A 590 13.55 -15.89 21.16
CA PRO A 590 13.83 -15.28 22.46
C PRO A 590 15.12 -14.44 22.42
N GLU A 591 15.11 -13.26 23.06
CA GLU A 591 16.21 -12.28 22.95
C GLU A 591 17.58 -12.82 23.41
N ASP A 592 17.59 -13.74 24.37
CA ASP A 592 18.78 -14.41 24.89
C ASP A 592 19.36 -15.46 23.93
N GLU A 593 18.62 -15.85 22.90
CA GLU A 593 19.06 -16.78 21.85
C GLU A 593 19.55 -16.09 20.57
N VAL A 594 19.54 -14.74 20.54
CA VAL A 594 19.85 -13.94 19.36
C VAL A 594 21.25 -13.33 19.45
N SER A 595 21.99 -13.39 18.34
CA SER A 595 23.37 -12.89 18.25
C SER A 595 23.43 -11.38 18.01
N TRP A 596 23.09 -10.57 19.02
CA TRP A 596 23.12 -9.10 18.93
C TRP A 596 24.54 -8.54 18.76
N SER A 597 24.66 -7.43 18.02
CA SER A 597 25.95 -6.77 17.76
C SER A 597 26.58 -6.25 19.05
N SER A 598 27.86 -6.58 19.27
CA SER A 598 28.65 -6.08 20.39
C SER A 598 29.06 -4.61 20.24
N LEU A 599 28.97 -4.05 19.02
CA LEU A 599 29.27 -2.63 18.76
C LEU A 599 28.40 -1.69 19.58
N LEU A 600 27.18 -2.09 19.93
CA LEU A 600 26.28 -1.29 20.76
C LEU A 600 26.84 -1.00 22.17
N ALA A 601 27.81 -1.78 22.63
CA ALA A 601 28.53 -1.59 23.89
C ALA A 601 29.98 -1.07 23.71
N ASP A 602 30.42 -0.83 22.48
CA ASP A 602 31.78 -0.36 22.17
C ASP A 602 31.88 1.17 22.36
N GLU A 603 32.68 1.62 23.32
CA GLU A 603 32.86 3.06 23.63
C GLU A 603 33.42 3.87 22.46
N ARG A 604 34.28 3.27 21.61
CA ARG A 604 34.81 3.94 20.42
C ARG A 604 33.70 4.14 19.39
N PHE A 605 32.83 3.14 19.25
CA PHE A 605 31.69 3.22 18.34
C PHE A 605 30.70 4.29 18.81
N LEU A 606 30.34 4.26 20.10
CA LEU A 606 29.49 5.27 20.73
C LEU A 606 30.08 6.68 20.63
N GLY A 607 31.38 6.84 20.88
CA GLY A 607 32.07 8.13 20.75
C GLY A 607 32.10 8.66 19.31
N ALA A 608 32.33 7.79 18.32
CA ALA A 608 32.26 8.16 16.91
C ALA A 608 30.86 8.64 16.52
N LEU A 609 29.83 7.97 17.05
CA LEU A 609 28.44 8.34 16.87
C LEU A 609 28.08 9.67 17.57
N GLN A 610 28.62 9.98 18.75
CA GLN A 610 28.33 11.22 19.48
C GLN A 610 28.83 12.47 18.76
N SER A 611 29.99 12.38 18.10
CA SER A 611 30.51 13.46 17.22
C SER A 611 29.59 13.82 16.04
N LEU A 612 28.58 12.99 15.75
CA LEU A 612 27.55 13.30 14.75
C LEU A 612 26.65 14.46 15.19
N GLU A 613 26.36 14.60 16.49
CA GLU A 613 25.40 15.57 17.05
C GLU A 613 26.00 16.99 17.14
N ASP A 614 27.26 17.09 17.57
CA ASP A 614 27.93 18.37 17.81
C ASP A 614 28.10 19.20 16.53
N GLU A 615 28.38 18.56 15.38
CA GLU A 615 28.48 19.25 14.09
C GLU A 615 27.12 19.52 13.42
N ALA A 616 26.10 18.69 13.66
CA ALA A 616 24.74 18.93 13.16
C ALA A 616 24.07 20.13 13.84
N SER A 617 24.52 20.48 15.05
CA SER A 617 24.06 21.65 15.81
C SER A 617 24.65 22.99 15.34
N LEU A 618 25.70 22.96 14.50
CA LEU A 618 26.42 24.15 14.00
C LEU A 618 25.79 24.78 12.75
N ASP A 619 24.86 24.11 12.07
CA ASP A 619 24.18 24.63 10.88
C ASP A 619 22.95 25.50 11.22
N ARG A 620 23.11 26.36 12.25
CA ARG A 620 22.11 27.39 12.58
C ARG A 620 22.12 28.47 11.51
N THR A 621 21.00 28.55 10.81
CA THR A 621 20.38 29.78 10.28
C THR A 621 21.34 30.98 10.17
N VAL A 622 21.98 31.15 9.01
CA VAL A 622 22.44 32.48 8.60
C VAL A 622 21.18 33.25 8.17
N VAL A 623 20.44 33.78 9.14
CA VAL A 623 19.63 34.97 8.92
C VAL A 623 20.64 36.12 8.90
N LYS A 624 21.02 36.58 7.71
CA LYS A 624 21.62 37.90 7.59
C LYS A 624 20.51 38.93 7.83
N GLU A 625 20.78 39.84 8.76
CA GLU A 625 19.96 41.03 9.10
C GLU A 625 19.50 41.81 7.87
#